data_AF-A0A7V2AUM3-F1
#
_entry.id   AF-A0A7V2AUM3-F1
#
_cell.length_a   1.000
_cell.length_b   1.000
_cell.length_c   1.000
_cell.angle_alpha   90.00
_cell.angle_beta   90.00
_cell.angle_gamma   90.00
#
_symmetry.space_group_name_H-M   'P 1'
#
loop_
_entity.id
_entity.type
_entity.pdbx_description
1 polymer ?
#
loop_
_entity_poly.entity_id
_entity_poly.type
_entity_poly.pdbx_seq_one_letter_code
_entity_poly.pdbx_strand_id
1 'polypeptide(L)' 'RIPTIGIGAGLYCDGQVLVVNDLLGLHENPLPRFVKKYEELAERMREAVSAYAGEVRGGAFPGPEHSYSAGDDEGKH' A
#
# COMPACT_ATOMS: atom_id res chain seq x y z
N ARG A 1 26.18 -16.74 -20.22
CA ARG A 1 26.21 -15.33 -19.77
C ARG A 1 25.38 -15.22 -18.50
N ILE A 2 25.82 -14.45 -17.50
CA ILE A 2 25.07 -14.22 -16.26
C ILE A 2 24.24 -12.93 -16.45
N PRO A 3 22.91 -12.94 -16.19
CA PRO A 3 22.09 -11.72 -16.23
C PRO A 3 22.46 -10.74 -15.10
N THR A 4 22.35 -9.44 -15.39
CA THR A 4 22.60 -8.34 -14.47
C THR A 4 21.31 -7.60 -14.14
N ILE A 5 21.09 -7.29 -12.86
CA ILE A 5 19.93 -6.50 -12.39
C ILE A 5 20.45 -5.20 -11.79
N GLY A 6 20.00 -4.06 -12.32
CA GLY A 6 20.44 -2.73 -11.91
C GLY A 6 19.44 -2.00 -11.01
N ILE A 7 19.95 -1.21 -10.08
CA ILE A 7 19.23 -0.14 -9.38
C ILE A 7 20.06 1.13 -9.49
N GLY A 8 19.57 2.13 -10.22
CA GLY A 8 20.37 3.33 -10.51
C GLY A 8 21.64 3.10 -11.35
N ALA A 9 21.78 1.93 -11.99
CA ALA A 9 22.94 1.56 -12.82
C ALA A 9 22.79 1.96 -14.31
N GLY A 10 21.74 2.71 -14.65
CA GLY A 10 21.41 3.06 -16.04
C GLY A 10 20.75 1.91 -16.81
N LEU A 11 20.56 2.11 -18.12
CA LEU A 11 19.76 1.22 -18.97
C LEU A 11 20.49 -0.06 -19.45
N TYR A 12 21.79 -0.19 -19.16
CA TYR A 12 22.64 -1.26 -19.72
C TYR A 12 22.65 -2.55 -18.89
N CYS A 13 21.74 -2.70 -17.91
CA CYS A 13 21.50 -3.97 -17.23
C CYS A 13 20.44 -4.80 -17.97
N ASP A 14 20.50 -6.12 -17.80
CA ASP A 14 19.52 -7.04 -18.42
C ASP A 14 18.13 -6.94 -17.78
N GLY A 15 18.05 -6.39 -16.55
CA GLY A 15 16.81 -6.03 -15.86
C GLY A 15 17.03 -4.90 -14.86
N GLN A 16 15.94 -4.42 -14.27
CA GLN A 16 15.95 -3.32 -13.30
C GLN A 16 15.19 -3.71 -12.03
N VAL A 17 15.59 -3.15 -10.90
CA VAL A 17 14.92 -3.30 -9.61
C VAL A 17 14.76 -1.93 -8.95
N LEU A 18 13.62 -1.74 -8.27
CA LEU A 18 13.34 -0.62 -7.39
C LEU A 18 12.74 -1.17 -6.09
N VAL A 19 12.90 -0.44 -4.99
CA VAL A 19 12.16 -0.72 -3.76
C VAL A 19 10.69 -0.39 -4.01
N VAL A 20 9.78 -1.32 -3.70
CA VAL A 20 8.35 -1.15 -3.98
C VAL A 20 7.76 0.07 -3.27
N ASN A 21 8.23 0.37 -2.06
CA ASN A 21 7.79 1.54 -1.30
C ASN A 21 8.16 2.86 -1.99
N ASP A 22 9.37 2.95 -2.55
CA ASP A 22 9.83 4.14 -3.28
C ASP A 22 9.08 4.28 -4.61
N LEU A 23 8.84 3.15 -5.29
CA LEU A 23 8.07 3.08 -6.52
C LEU A 23 6.62 3.56 -6.32
N LEU A 24 5.99 3.15 -5.21
CA LEU A 24 4.59 3.47 -4.89
C LEU A 24 4.42 4.77 -4.08
N GLY A 25 5.50 5.49 -3.77
CA GLY A 25 5.40 6.73 -3.01
C GLY A 25 4.90 6.53 -1.58
N LEU A 26 5.44 5.54 -0.86
CA LEU A 26 5.13 5.30 0.55
C LEU A 26 6.05 6.04 1.52
N HIS A 27 7.15 6.61 1.03
CA HIS A 27 8.09 7.39 1.83
C HIS A 27 7.95 8.89 1.53
N GLU A 28 8.06 9.71 2.57
CA GLU A 28 8.16 11.16 2.42
C GLU A 28 9.54 11.55 1.88
N ASN A 29 9.58 12.62 1.08
CA ASN A 29 10.75 13.08 0.34
C ASN A 29 11.94 13.47 1.24
N PRO A 30 13.19 13.41 0.73
CA PRO A 30 13.55 13.21 -0.69
C PRO A 30 13.85 11.75 -1.08
N LEU A 31 13.28 11.31 -2.20
CA LEU A 31 13.61 10.03 -2.83
C LEU A 31 14.99 10.08 -3.53
N PRO A 32 15.71 8.95 -3.63
CA PRO A 32 16.93 8.87 -4.45
C PRO A 32 16.67 9.25 -5.91
N ARG A 33 17.64 9.92 -6.56
CA ARG A 33 17.50 10.43 -7.94
C ARG A 33 17.16 9.39 -9.00
N PHE A 34 17.50 8.11 -8.77
CA PHE A 34 17.21 7.02 -9.70
C PHE A 34 15.77 6.48 -9.58
N VAL A 35 15.04 6.89 -8.54
CA VAL A 35 13.66 6.46 -8.32
C VAL A 35 12.75 7.28 -9.23
N LYS A 36 11.94 6.57 -10.02
CA LYS A 36 10.73 7.12 -10.60
C LYS A 36 9.56 6.68 -9.72
N LYS A 37 8.91 7.64 -9.07
CA LYS A 37 7.65 7.41 -8.37
C LYS A 37 6.54 7.21 -9.41
N TYR A 38 5.81 6.11 -9.29
CA TYR A 38 4.67 5.79 -10.16
C TYR A 38 3.33 6.15 -9.54
N GLU A 39 3.26 6.22 -8.20
CA GLU A 39 2.05 6.57 -7.44
C GLU A 39 2.41 7.39 -6.20
N GLU A 40 1.44 8.11 -5.63
CA GLU A 40 1.54 8.78 -4.32
C GLU A 40 0.63 8.06 -3.32
N LEU A 41 1.01 6.84 -2.94
CA LEU A 41 0.15 5.98 -2.13
C LEU A 41 0.09 6.41 -0.67
N ALA A 42 1.12 7.10 -0.15
CA ALA A 42 1.12 7.62 1.22
C ALA A 42 -0.09 8.52 1.49
N GLU A 43 -0.40 9.47 0.60
CA GLU A 43 -1.52 10.39 0.77
C GLU A 43 -2.87 9.66 0.71
N ARG A 44 -3.04 8.75 -0.27
CA ARG A 44 -4.25 7.93 -0.37
C ARG A 44 -4.47 7.04 0.87
N MET A 45 -3.38 6.52 1.45
CA MET A 45 -3.45 5.77 2.70
C MET A 45 -3.86 6.67 3.87
N ARG A 46 -3.31 7.89 3.98
CA ARG A 46 -3.73 8.85 5.02
C ARG A 46 -5.21 9.18 4.93
N GLU A 47 -5.72 9.43 3.72
CA GLU A 47 -7.13 9.70 3.48
C GLU A 47 -8.01 8.52 3.91
N ALA A 48 -7.68 7.30 3.47
CA ALA A 48 -8.43 6.09 3.82
C ALA A 48 -8.44 5.83 5.33
N VAL A 49 -7.28 5.95 5.99
CA VAL A 49 -7.18 5.78 7.45
C VAL A 49 -7.95 6.86 8.19
N SER A 50 -7.93 8.10 7.70
CA SER A 50 -8.66 9.21 8.31
C SER A 50 -10.17 9.02 8.17
N ALA A 51 -10.65 8.57 7.00
CA ALA A 51 -12.05 8.23 6.75
C ALA A 51 -12.52 7.11 7.69
N TYR A 52 -11.79 5.99 7.73
CA TYR A 52 -12.05 4.89 8.65
C TYR A 52 -12.12 5.35 10.11
N ALA A 53 -11.13 6.14 10.55
CA ALA A 53 -11.10 6.65 11.91
C ALA A 53 -12.26 7.62 12.20
N GLY A 54 -12.76 8.33 11.18
CA GLY A 54 -13.97 9.14 11.27
C GLY A 54 -15.22 8.27 11.45
N GLU A 55 -15.38 7.24 10.63
CA GLU A 55 -16.51 6.31 10.69
C GLU A 55 -16.58 5.55 12.02
N VAL A 56 -15.44 5.10 12.55
CA VAL A 56 -15.36 4.45 13.88
C VAL A 56 -15.77 5.40 14.99
N ARG A 57 -15.23 6.63 15.00
CA ARG A 57 -15.56 7.62 16.04
C ARG A 57 -17.02 8.09 15.94
N GLY A 58 -17.57 8.14 14.73
CA GLY A 58 -18.96 8.49 14.47
C GLY A 58 -19.95 7.34 14.67
N GLY A 59 -19.47 6.11 14.91
CA GLY A 59 -20.32 4.92 15.03
C GLY A 59 -20.95 4.47 13.71
N ALA A 60 -20.46 4.94 12.57
CA ALA A 60 -20.90 4.49 11.25
C ALA A 60 -20.26 3.14 10.88
N PHE A 61 -19.03 2.89 11.35
CA PHE A 61 -18.36 1.59 11.24
C PHE A 61 -18.14 0.98 12.64
N PRO A 62 -18.36 -0.34 12.82
CA PRO A 62 -18.88 -1.28 11.81
C PRO A 62 -20.38 -1.13 11.60
N GLY A 63 -20.82 -1.25 10.35
CA GLY A 63 -22.22 -1.44 9.99
C GLY A 63 -22.68 -2.90 10.18
N PRO A 64 -23.98 -3.19 10.00
CA PRO A 64 -24.53 -4.55 10.06
C PRO A 64 -23.85 -5.53 9.08
N GLU A 65 -23.47 -5.07 7.88
CA GLU A 65 -22.77 -5.85 6.86
C GLU A 65 -21.33 -6.24 7.26
N HIS A 66 -20.79 -5.60 8.30
CA HIS A 66 -19.45 -5.82 8.83
C HIS A 66 -19.49 -6.40 10.25
N SER A 67 -20.66 -6.86 10.70
CA SER A 67 -20.89 -7.43 12.03
C SER A 67 -21.57 -8.80 11.90
N TYR A 68 -21.14 -9.77 12.70
CA TYR A 68 -21.87 -11.04 12.84
C TYR A 68 -22.98 -10.89 13.88
N SER A 69 -24.14 -11.49 13.62
CA SER A 69 -25.21 -11.60 14.61
C SER A 69 -24.97 -12.81 15.50
N ALA A 70 -25.36 -12.74 16.78
CA ALA A 70 -25.38 -13.90 17.67
C ALA A 70 -26.41 -14.91 17.14
N GLY A 71 -25.95 -15.85 16.31
CA GLY A 71 -26.76 -16.80 15.55
C GLY A 71 -26.12 -17.22 14.22
N ASP A 72 -25.14 -16.46 13.72
CA ASP A 72 -24.45 -16.76 12.45
C ASP A 72 -23.29 -17.77 12.63
N ASP A 73 -23.00 -18.20 13.86
CA ASP A 73 -21.97 -19.18 14.23
C ASP A 73 -22.56 -20.53 14.67
N GLU A 74 -23.63 -21.00 14.00
CA GLU A 74 -23.98 -22.42 14.04
C GLU A 74 -23.35 -23.15 12.84
N GLY A 75 -22.08 -23.50 13.00
CA GLY A 75 -21.51 -24.73 12.44
C GLY A 75 -20.88 -24.64 11.06
N LYS A 76 -19.54 -24.53 11.04
CA LYS A 76 -18.65 -25.30 10.15
C LYS A 76 -17.18 -25.08 10.54
N HIS A 77 -16.74 -25.76 11.61
CA HIS A 77 -15.42 -26.36 11.71
C HIS A 77 -15.54 -27.68 12.49
#